data_AF-A0A3D2X852-F1
#
_entry.id   AF-A0A3D2X852-F1
#
_cell.length_a   1.000
_cell.length_b   1.000
_cell.length_c   1.000
_cell.angle_alpha   90.00
_cell.angle_beta   90.00
_cell.angle_gamma   90.00
#
_symmetry.space_group_name_H-M   'P 1'
#
loop_
_entity.id
_entity.type
_entity.pdbx_description
1 polymer ?
#
loop_
_entity_poly.entity_id
_entity_poly.type
_entity_poly.pdbx_seq_one_letter_code
_entity_poly.pdbx_strand_id
1 'polypeptide(L)'
;MIKKAFFTVEAAFVLPLVFYTILFLLNYSFYSHDRAKLQSLGEEVVLKAASYITYQVDMDLAVLRVEDYLSKGILYPIGIGREKDEVRVLGYVKETLTNGYWVCEIRDLQVQTTLSKVRITGKLEAVFPSAKLFGILKKDGFTVPFCFEETIFSREEKTRLLEVSINLGKKIKGVDKAVQKLKELVAKMK
;
A
#
# COMPACT_ATOMS: atom_id res chain seq x y z
N MET A 1 -58.25 13.82 13.98
CA MET A 1 -57.18 14.73 13.48
C MET A 1 -55.78 14.27 13.94
N ILE A 2 -55.45 12.97 13.85
CA ILE A 2 -54.27 12.39 14.52
C ILE A 2 -53.21 11.83 13.54
N LYS A 3 -53.57 11.60 12.27
CA LYS A 3 -52.66 10.95 11.30
C LYS A 3 -51.49 11.81 10.79
N LYS A 4 -51.55 13.14 10.91
CA LYS A 4 -50.49 14.03 10.39
C LYS A 4 -49.26 14.14 11.30
N ALA A 5 -49.41 13.96 12.61
CA ALA A 5 -48.31 14.12 13.56
C ALA A 5 -47.35 12.91 13.58
N PHE A 6 -47.85 11.69 13.41
CA PHE A 6 -47.01 10.47 13.41
C PHE A 6 -46.02 10.42 12.25
N PHE A 7 -46.42 10.86 11.04
CA PHE A 7 -45.52 10.92 9.88
C PHE A 7 -44.34 11.89 10.08
N THR A 8 -44.55 12.99 10.81
CA THR A 8 -43.51 13.98 11.08
C THR A 8 -42.50 13.49 12.10
N VAL A 9 -42.94 12.69 13.09
CA VAL A 9 -42.05 12.10 14.10
C VAL A 9 -41.16 11.02 13.49
N GLU A 10 -41.70 10.14 12.63
CA GLU A 10 -40.88 9.13 11.93
C GLU A 10 -39.86 9.79 10.99
N ALA A 11 -40.27 10.79 10.21
CA ALA A 11 -39.37 11.53 9.32
C ALA A 11 -38.24 12.25 10.08
N ALA A 12 -38.50 12.74 11.30
CA ALA A 12 -37.50 13.39 12.14
C ALA A 12 -36.39 12.46 12.62
N PHE A 13 -36.63 11.14 12.71
CA PHE A 13 -35.60 10.13 13.04
C PHE A 13 -34.96 9.52 11.80
N VAL A 14 -35.75 9.29 10.73
CA VAL A 14 -35.25 8.68 9.50
C VAL A 14 -34.26 9.60 8.78
N LEU A 15 -34.51 10.91 8.73
CA LEU A 15 -33.65 11.83 7.98
C LEU A 15 -32.22 11.95 8.57
N PRO A 16 -32.01 12.12 9.88
CA PRO A 16 -30.68 12.05 10.49
C PRO A 16 -29.99 10.70 10.28
N LEU A 17 -30.72 9.60 10.32
CA LEU A 17 -30.17 8.26 10.10
C LEU A 17 -29.67 8.08 8.66
N VAL A 18 -30.46 8.51 7.68
CA VAL A 18 -30.07 8.48 6.27
C VAL A 18 -28.84 9.37 6.04
N PHE A 19 -28.84 10.57 6.61
CA PHE A 19 -27.70 11.48 6.50
C PHE A 19 -26.42 10.92 7.14
N TYR A 20 -26.53 10.32 8.33
CA TYR A 20 -25.43 9.60 8.97
C TYR A 20 -24.91 8.46 8.10
N THR A 21 -25.80 7.69 7.47
CA THR A 21 -25.43 6.57 6.60
C THR A 21 -24.66 7.06 5.37
N ILE A 22 -25.10 8.15 4.75
CA ILE A 22 -24.40 8.76 3.61
C ILE A 22 -22.99 9.20 4.01
N LEU A 23 -22.85 9.89 5.14
CA LEU A 23 -21.55 10.31 5.65
C LEU A 23 -20.66 9.12 6.00
N PHE A 24 -21.22 8.08 6.65
CA PHE A 24 -20.49 6.87 6.96
C PHE A 24 -19.93 6.20 5.69
N LEU A 25 -20.76 6.07 4.65
CA LEU A 25 -20.34 5.52 3.36
C LEU A 25 -19.22 6.33 2.71
N LEU A 26 -19.31 7.66 2.71
CA LEU A 26 -18.27 8.54 2.17
C LEU A 26 -16.93 8.36 2.90
N ASN A 27 -16.95 8.38 4.24
CA ASN A 27 -15.74 8.18 5.04
C ASN A 27 -15.14 6.79 4.83
N TYR A 28 -16.00 5.77 4.73
CA TYR A 28 -15.56 4.41 4.45
C TYR A 28 -14.91 4.30 3.07
N SER A 29 -15.46 4.95 2.04
CA SER A 29 -14.87 4.99 0.70
C SER A 29 -13.48 5.62 0.71
N PHE A 30 -13.29 6.74 1.41
CA PHE A 30 -11.99 7.38 1.52
C PHE A 30 -10.98 6.53 2.30
N TYR A 31 -11.40 5.92 3.41
CA TYR A 31 -10.56 4.99 4.14
C TYR A 31 -10.16 3.77 3.30
N SER A 32 -11.10 3.21 2.54
CA SER A 32 -10.84 2.07 1.66
C SER A 32 -9.88 2.42 0.53
N HIS A 33 -10.00 3.61 -0.05
CA HIS A 33 -9.07 4.13 -1.03
C HIS A 33 -7.65 4.23 -0.46
N ASP A 34 -7.50 4.90 0.68
CA ASP A 34 -6.20 5.11 1.32
C ASP A 34 -5.54 3.79 1.73
N ARG A 35 -6.33 2.83 2.22
CA ARG A 35 -5.83 1.48 2.55
C ARG A 35 -5.36 0.71 1.31
N ALA A 36 -6.11 0.75 0.22
CA ALA A 36 -5.73 0.08 -1.03
C ALA A 36 -4.46 0.71 -1.62
N LYS A 37 -4.36 2.04 -1.59
CA LYS A 37 -3.16 2.77 -1.99
C LYS A 37 -1.96 2.39 -1.13
N LEU A 38 -2.10 2.36 0.20
CA LEU A 38 -1.03 1.94 1.11
C LEU A 38 -0.55 0.53 0.81
N GLN A 39 -1.47 -0.40 0.55
CA GLN A 39 -1.12 -1.78 0.23
C GLN A 39 -0.32 -1.86 -1.08
N SER A 40 -0.82 -1.22 -2.14
CA SER A 40 -0.14 -1.21 -3.45
C SER A 40 1.24 -0.56 -3.38
N LEU A 41 1.33 0.63 -2.77
CA LEU A 41 2.60 1.35 -2.66
C LEU A 41 3.56 0.66 -1.68
N GLY A 42 3.05 0.11 -0.58
CA GLY A 42 3.87 -0.61 0.40
C GLY A 42 4.55 -1.83 -0.21
N GLU A 43 3.81 -2.65 -0.96
CA GLU A 43 4.35 -3.80 -1.67
C GLU A 43 5.38 -3.37 -2.74
N GLU A 44 5.09 -2.33 -3.53
CA GLU A 44 6.00 -1.81 -4.55
C GLU A 44 7.29 -1.24 -3.95
N VAL A 45 7.18 -0.44 -2.89
CA VAL A 45 8.30 0.22 -2.23
C VAL A 45 9.21 -0.80 -1.57
N VAL A 46 8.65 -1.80 -0.88
CA VAL A 46 9.44 -2.90 -0.31
C VAL A 46 10.18 -3.67 -1.41
N LEU A 47 9.49 -3.97 -2.52
CA LEU A 47 10.09 -4.69 -3.64
C LEU A 47 11.25 -3.91 -4.27
N LYS A 48 11.08 -2.59 -4.45
CA LYS A 48 12.12 -1.69 -4.97
C LYS A 48 13.28 -1.56 -3.98
N ALA A 49 13.00 -1.41 -2.69
CA ALA A 49 14.02 -1.34 -1.65
C ALA A 49 14.87 -2.62 -1.60
N ALA A 50 14.23 -3.79 -1.64
CA ALA A 50 14.93 -5.07 -1.71
C ALA A 50 15.77 -5.18 -3.00
N SER A 51 15.25 -4.71 -4.14
CA SER A 51 15.96 -4.73 -5.42
C SER A 51 17.14 -3.75 -5.46
N TYR A 52 17.03 -2.58 -4.83
CA TYR A 52 18.11 -1.61 -4.69
C TYR A 52 19.24 -2.15 -3.82
N ILE A 53 18.92 -2.72 -2.65
CA ILE A 53 19.92 -3.28 -1.74
C ILE A 53 20.67 -4.46 -2.38
N THR A 54 19.97 -5.29 -3.15
CA THR A 54 20.52 -6.52 -3.72
C THR A 54 21.24 -6.29 -5.05
N TYR A 55 20.63 -5.52 -5.95
CA TYR A 55 21.04 -5.40 -7.35
C TYR A 55 21.39 -3.97 -7.76
N GLN A 56 21.23 -2.99 -6.86
CA GLN A 56 21.45 -1.56 -7.13
C GLN A 56 20.66 -1.07 -8.35
N VAL A 57 19.46 -1.64 -8.51
CA VAL A 57 18.46 -1.09 -9.42
C VAL A 57 17.96 0.19 -8.79
N ASP A 58 18.07 1.28 -9.54
CA ASP A 58 17.60 2.58 -9.09
C ASP A 58 16.09 2.51 -8.79
N MET A 59 15.68 3.15 -7.68
CA MET A 59 14.32 3.06 -7.15
C MET A 59 13.34 3.92 -7.96
N ASP A 60 13.83 4.93 -8.67
CA ASP A 60 13.02 5.86 -9.47
C ASP A 60 12.97 5.45 -10.94
N LEU A 61 14.13 5.15 -11.50
CA LEU A 61 14.30 4.68 -12.87
C LEU A 61 14.67 3.22 -12.75
N ALA A 62 13.82 2.27 -13.14
CA ALA A 62 14.09 0.83 -13.02
C ALA A 62 15.26 0.36 -13.93
N VAL A 63 16.44 0.93 -13.71
CA VAL A 63 17.66 0.85 -14.50
C VAL A 63 18.77 0.41 -13.56
N LEU A 64 19.58 -0.52 -14.04
CA LEU A 64 20.65 -1.12 -13.28
C LEU A 64 21.89 -0.23 -13.35
N ARG A 65 22.39 0.26 -12.21
CA ARG A 65 23.64 1.03 -12.16
C ARG A 65 24.84 0.08 -12.16
N VAL A 66 25.26 -0.33 -13.35
CA VAL A 66 26.33 -1.33 -13.54
C VAL A 66 27.67 -0.89 -12.93
N GLU A 67 27.95 0.41 -12.99
CA GLU A 67 29.19 1.01 -12.44
C GLU A 67 29.25 0.90 -10.91
N ASP A 68 28.14 1.16 -10.22
CA ASP A 68 28.07 1.03 -8.76
C ASP A 68 28.09 -0.45 -8.33
N TYR A 69 27.51 -1.37 -9.13
CA TYR A 69 27.47 -2.80 -8.82
C TYR A 69 28.86 -3.43 -8.81
N LEU A 70 29.70 -3.10 -9.81
CA LEU A 70 31.07 -3.61 -9.92
C LEU A 70 32.04 -2.98 -8.91
N SER A 71 31.71 -1.78 -8.41
CA SER A 71 32.56 -1.04 -7.46
C SER A 71 32.53 -1.58 -6.03
N LYS A 72 31.54 -2.40 -5.67
CA LYS A 72 31.40 -2.91 -4.31
C LYS A 72 32.23 -4.18 -4.12
N GLY A 73 33.00 -4.19 -3.03
CA GLY A 73 33.85 -5.31 -2.66
C GLY A 73 33.04 -6.59 -2.42
N ILE A 74 33.73 -7.74 -2.50
CA ILE A 74 33.18 -9.10 -2.36
C ILE A 74 32.40 -9.29 -1.04
N LEU A 75 32.61 -8.42 -0.05
CA LEU A 75 31.99 -8.45 1.27
C LEU A 75 30.67 -7.64 1.38
N TYR A 76 30.23 -6.99 0.31
CA TYR A 76 28.93 -6.30 0.29
C TYR A 76 27.70 -7.21 0.57
N PRO A 77 27.68 -8.49 0.13
CA PRO A 77 26.61 -9.44 0.49
C PRO A 77 26.49 -9.71 1.99
N ILE A 78 27.59 -9.56 2.75
CA ILE A 78 27.62 -9.76 4.20
C ILE A 78 27.42 -8.46 5.00
N GLY A 79 26.95 -7.39 4.36
CA GLY A 79 26.46 -6.18 5.02
C GLY A 79 27.49 -5.05 5.20
N ILE A 80 28.75 -5.28 4.83
CA ILE A 80 29.80 -4.27 4.97
C ILE A 80 29.63 -3.20 3.87
N GLY A 81 29.39 -1.94 4.27
CA GLY A 81 29.20 -0.80 3.37
C GLY A 81 27.74 -0.50 2.97
N ARG A 82 26.74 -1.14 3.60
CA ARG A 82 25.30 -0.93 3.31
C ARG A 82 24.67 0.29 4.00
N GLU A 83 25.32 0.91 4.98
CA GLU A 83 24.72 2.00 5.77
C GLU A 83 24.20 3.17 4.91
N LYS A 84 24.95 3.57 3.88
CA LYS A 84 24.53 4.65 2.96
C LYS A 84 23.30 4.27 2.14
N ASP A 85 23.17 3.00 1.80
CA ASP A 85 22.05 2.47 1.02
C ASP A 85 20.79 2.36 1.88
N GLU A 86 20.94 1.99 3.16
CA GLU A 86 19.83 1.93 4.12
C GLU A 86 19.23 3.31 4.39
N VAL A 87 20.08 4.34 4.56
CA VAL A 87 19.62 5.73 4.71
C VAL A 87 18.87 6.21 3.47
N ARG A 88 19.36 5.88 2.27
CA ARG A 88 18.69 6.24 1.01
C ARG A 88 17.34 5.54 0.88
N VAL A 89 17.28 4.24 1.18
CA VAL A 89 16.02 3.48 1.19
C VAL A 89 15.04 4.10 2.17
N LEU A 90 15.47 4.44 3.39
CA LEU A 90 14.60 5.06 4.39
C LEU A 90 14.03 6.41 3.90
N GLY A 91 14.86 7.23 3.25
CA GLY A 91 14.41 8.47 2.61
C GLY A 91 13.34 8.25 1.55
N TYR A 92 13.60 7.32 0.62
CA TYR A 92 12.67 6.97 -0.46
C TYR A 92 11.34 6.43 0.07
N VAL A 93 11.38 5.52 1.05
CA VAL A 93 10.19 4.95 1.68
C VAL A 93 9.36 6.06 2.33
N LYS A 94 10.00 6.97 3.06
CA LYS A 94 9.32 8.06 3.75
C LYS A 94 8.66 9.02 2.76
N GLU A 95 9.37 9.41 1.70
CA GLU A 95 8.83 10.31 0.68
C GLU A 95 7.65 9.69 -0.08
N THR A 96 7.78 8.42 -0.44
CA THR A 96 6.75 7.70 -1.23
C THR A 96 5.52 7.37 -0.40
N LEU A 97 5.72 6.87 0.83
CA LEU A 97 4.63 6.40 1.68
C LEU A 97 3.94 7.51 2.47
N THR A 98 4.47 8.72 2.61
CA THR A 98 3.82 9.77 3.42
C THR A 98 2.80 10.60 2.62
N ASN A 99 2.80 10.51 1.28
CA ASN A 99 2.09 11.46 0.43
C ASN A 99 0.80 10.93 -0.23
N GLY A 100 -0.20 11.83 -0.30
CA GLY A 100 -1.42 11.66 -1.09
C GLY A 100 -2.47 10.72 -0.51
N TYR A 101 -2.58 10.66 0.81
CA TYR A 101 -3.74 10.08 1.50
C TYR A 101 -4.79 11.17 1.72
N TRP A 102 -6.05 10.79 1.81
CA TRP A 102 -7.15 11.73 1.99
C TRP A 102 -7.58 11.86 3.45
N VAL A 103 -7.60 10.73 4.16
CA VAL A 103 -8.17 10.61 5.52
C VAL A 103 -7.20 9.89 6.47
N CYS A 104 -6.22 9.17 5.92
CA CYS A 104 -5.22 8.47 6.70
C CYS A 104 -3.89 9.23 6.79
N GLU A 105 -3.21 9.10 7.91
CA GLU A 105 -1.84 9.58 8.13
C GLU A 105 -0.96 8.39 8.55
N ILE A 106 0.27 8.31 8.03
CA ILE A 106 1.23 7.30 8.47
C ILE A 106 2.05 7.84 9.63
N ARG A 107 2.05 7.12 10.75
CA ARG A 107 2.88 7.38 11.93
C ARG A 107 3.81 6.21 12.22
N ASP A 108 4.86 6.48 12.98
CA ASP A 108 5.84 5.48 13.43
C ASP A 108 6.42 4.62 12.30
N LEU A 109 6.67 5.23 11.13
CA LEU A 109 7.29 4.54 10.00
C LEU A 109 8.73 4.16 10.37
N GLN A 110 9.01 2.87 10.33
CA GLN A 110 10.32 2.27 10.59
C GLN A 110 10.67 1.34 9.44
N VAL A 111 11.92 1.44 8.98
CA VAL A 111 12.49 0.57 7.96
C VAL A 111 13.60 -0.23 8.63
N GLN A 112 13.48 -1.54 8.61
CA GLN A 112 14.47 -2.48 9.11
C GLN A 112 15.05 -3.24 7.93
N THR A 113 16.33 -3.02 7.67
CA THR A 113 17.09 -3.76 6.67
C THR A 113 17.94 -4.79 7.40
N THR A 114 17.69 -6.08 7.15
CA THR A 114 18.53 -7.19 7.60
C THR A 114 19.25 -7.77 6.38
N LEU A 115 20.32 -8.54 6.59
CA LEU A 115 21.07 -9.20 5.51
C LEU A 115 20.19 -9.96 4.51
N SER A 116 19.09 -10.54 4.98
CA SER A 116 18.20 -11.41 4.20
C SER A 116 16.83 -10.81 3.91
N LYS A 117 16.46 -9.66 4.50
CA LYS A 117 15.08 -9.14 4.45
C LYS A 117 15.03 -7.63 4.59
N VAL A 118 14.09 -7.01 3.87
CA VAL A 118 13.68 -5.62 4.08
C VAL A 118 12.28 -5.64 4.70
N ARG A 119 12.12 -5.04 5.87
CA ARG A 119 10.86 -4.92 6.57
C ARG A 119 10.51 -3.45 6.77
N ILE A 120 9.31 -3.06 6.35
CA ILE A 120 8.76 -1.72 6.57
C ILE A 120 7.56 -1.87 7.49
N THR A 121 7.67 -1.30 8.69
CA THR A 121 6.59 -1.27 9.68
C THR A 121 6.12 0.14 9.90
N GLY A 122 4.82 0.31 10.14
CA GLY A 122 4.25 1.60 10.46
C GLY A 122 2.86 1.48 11.03
N LYS A 123 2.28 2.62 11.39
CA LYS A 123 0.92 2.73 11.89
C LYS A 123 0.14 3.65 10.98
N LEU A 124 -0.97 3.16 10.44
CA LEU A 124 -1.92 3.96 9.69
C LEU A 124 -2.96 4.52 10.67
N GLU A 125 -2.99 5.83 10.85
CA GLU A 125 -3.97 6.52 11.66
C GLU A 125 -5.04 7.14 10.77
N ALA A 126 -6.27 6.64 10.84
CA ALA A 126 -7.39 7.18 10.07
C ALA A 126 -8.12 8.25 10.90
N VAL A 127 -8.08 9.51 10.44
CA VAL A 127 -8.70 10.65 11.12
C VAL A 127 -9.93 11.09 10.33
N PHE A 128 -11.13 10.85 10.87
CA PHE A 128 -12.38 11.15 10.17
C PHE A 128 -12.95 12.52 10.57
N PRO A 129 -12.94 13.53 9.67
CA PRO A 129 -13.44 14.86 10.01
C PRO A 129 -14.92 14.89 10.40
N SER A 130 -15.74 14.01 9.80
CA SER A 130 -17.18 13.95 10.09
C SER A 130 -17.51 13.29 11.43
N ALA A 131 -16.59 12.54 12.05
CA ALA A 131 -16.83 11.95 13.36
C ALA A 131 -16.95 13.04 14.45
N LYS A 132 -16.29 14.18 14.26
CA LYS A 132 -16.41 15.37 15.13
C LYS A 132 -17.79 16.02 15.07
N LEU A 133 -18.44 16.00 13.90
CA LEU A 133 -19.77 16.59 13.70
C LEU A 133 -20.88 15.90 14.50
N PHE A 134 -20.72 14.62 14.84
CA PHE A 134 -21.73 13.85 15.58
C PHE A 134 -21.34 13.53 17.02
N GLY A 135 -20.10 13.80 17.45
CA GLY A 135 -19.66 13.57 18.83
C GLY A 135 -19.69 12.10 19.29
N ILE A 136 -19.81 11.14 18.36
CA ILE A 136 -20.04 9.72 18.66
C ILE A 136 -18.73 8.98 19.04
N LEU A 137 -17.56 9.51 18.68
CA LEU A 137 -16.26 8.87 18.94
C LEU A 137 -15.39 9.73 19.87
N LYS A 138 -15.00 9.17 21.03
CA LYS A 138 -14.07 9.78 22.01
C LYS A 138 -12.60 9.76 21.56
N LYS A 139 -12.26 8.98 20.52
CA LYS A 139 -10.95 8.98 19.86
C LYS A 139 -11.15 9.48 18.45
N ASP A 140 -10.33 10.45 18.04
CA ASP A 140 -10.37 11.14 16.74
C ASP A 140 -10.12 10.23 15.52
N GLY A 141 -9.92 8.93 15.75
CA GLY A 141 -9.57 7.97 14.72
C GLY A 141 -9.31 6.58 15.27
N PHE A 142 -8.88 5.68 14.40
CA PHE A 142 -8.33 4.38 14.77
C PHE A 142 -6.97 4.19 14.11
N THR A 143 -6.11 3.44 14.79
CA THR A 143 -4.75 3.15 14.35
C THR A 143 -4.64 1.70 13.95
N VAL A 144 -4.22 1.43 12.71
CA VAL A 144 -3.99 0.08 12.18
C VAL A 144 -2.49 -0.11 11.95
N PRO A 145 -1.82 -1.05 12.63
CA PRO A 145 -0.45 -1.38 12.31
C PRO A 145 -0.38 -2.07 10.94
N PHE A 146 0.62 -1.72 10.14
CA PHE A 146 0.94 -2.42 8.90
C PHE A 146 2.40 -2.88 8.91
N CYS A 147 2.66 -3.98 8.22
CA CYS A 147 3.99 -4.55 8.06
C CYS A 147 4.09 -5.10 6.64
N PHE A 148 5.06 -4.60 5.89
CA PHE A 148 5.45 -5.13 4.60
C PHE A 148 6.84 -5.74 4.74
N GLU A 149 7.04 -6.95 4.22
CA GLU A 149 8.29 -7.67 4.32
C GLU A 149 8.59 -8.32 2.98
N GLU A 150 9.81 -8.15 2.48
CA GLU A 150 10.31 -8.86 1.31
C GLU A 150 11.69 -9.41 1.59
N THR A 151 11.91 -10.63 1.11
CA THR A 151 13.18 -11.34 1.23
C THR A 151 14.15 -10.89 0.12
N ILE A 152 15.39 -10.68 0.53
CA ILE A 152 16.54 -10.45 -0.35
C ILE A 152 16.97 -11.81 -0.88
N PHE A 153 16.29 -12.29 -1.93
CA PHE A 153 16.67 -13.51 -2.66
C PHE A 153 17.82 -13.24 -3.63
N SER A 154 18.62 -14.27 -3.92
CA SER A 154 19.51 -14.26 -5.09
C SER A 154 18.68 -14.24 -6.38
N ARG A 155 19.28 -13.75 -7.47
CA ARG A 155 18.56 -13.47 -8.72
C ARG A 155 17.96 -14.74 -9.30
N GLU A 156 18.69 -15.84 -9.18
CA GLU A 156 18.30 -17.14 -9.69
C GLU A 156 17.04 -17.66 -9.01
N GLU A 157 16.94 -17.49 -7.69
CA GLU A 157 15.81 -17.98 -6.90
C GLU A 157 14.55 -17.15 -7.14
N LYS A 158 14.69 -15.83 -7.30
CA LYS A 158 13.58 -14.93 -7.62
C LYS A 158 13.02 -15.19 -9.02
N THR A 159 13.88 -15.39 -10.03
CA THR A 159 13.46 -15.75 -11.38
C THR A 159 12.73 -17.09 -11.40
N ARG A 160 13.23 -18.08 -10.64
CA ARG A 160 12.58 -19.40 -10.52
C ARG A 160 11.19 -19.30 -9.89
N LEU A 161 11.04 -18.54 -8.81
CA LEU A 161 9.74 -18.36 -8.14
C LEU A 161 8.73 -17.64 -9.06
N LEU A 162 9.16 -16.60 -9.76
CA LEU A 162 8.33 -15.89 -10.76
C LEU A 162 7.89 -16.85 -11.88
N GLU A 163 8.81 -17.65 -12.41
CA GLU A 163 8.51 -18.63 -13.46
C GLU A 163 7.51 -19.70 -12.99
N VAL A 164 7.68 -20.23 -11.77
CA VAL A 164 6.73 -21.17 -11.16
C VAL A 164 5.36 -20.52 -11.00
N SER A 165 5.32 -19.27 -10.53
CA SER A 165 4.08 -18.52 -10.32
C SER A 165 3.35 -18.24 -11.63
N ILE A 166 4.08 -17.84 -12.68
CA ILE A 166 3.54 -17.66 -14.04
C ILE A 166 3.01 -18.99 -14.59
N ASN A 167 3.76 -20.08 -14.42
CA ASN A 167 3.34 -21.40 -14.89
C ASN A 167 2.11 -21.92 -14.14
N LEU A 168 1.98 -21.64 -12.84
CA LEU A 168 0.77 -21.94 -12.08
C LEU A 168 -0.41 -21.07 -12.55
N GLY A 169 -0.19 -19.76 -12.73
CA GLY A 169 -1.21 -18.83 -13.23
C GLY A 169 -1.76 -19.23 -14.60
N LYS A 170 -0.89 -19.67 -15.52
CA LYS A 170 -1.29 -20.21 -16.84
C LYS A 170 -2.10 -21.51 -16.75
N LYS A 171 -1.94 -22.29 -15.68
CA LYS A 171 -2.69 -23.54 -15.47
C LYS A 171 -4.06 -23.33 -14.83
N ILE A 172 -4.36 -22.13 -14.32
CA ILE A 172 -5.68 -21.81 -13.76
C ILE A 172 -6.68 -21.62 -14.91
N LYS A 173 -7.67 -22.52 -14.99
CA LYS A 173 -8.75 -22.44 -15.97
C LYS A 173 -9.48 -21.08 -15.87
N GLY A 174 -9.43 -20.29 -16.93
CA GLY A 174 -10.17 -19.03 -17.06
C GLY A 174 -9.33 -17.76 -17.00
N VAL A 175 -8.05 -17.83 -16.65
CA VAL A 175 -7.14 -16.66 -16.69
C VAL A 175 -6.99 -16.12 -18.11
N ASP A 176 -6.93 -16.99 -19.12
CA ASP A 176 -6.87 -16.56 -20.52
C ASP A 176 -8.10 -15.74 -20.96
N LYS A 177 -9.29 -16.11 -20.46
CA LYS A 177 -10.53 -15.36 -20.75
C LYS A 177 -10.53 -13.98 -20.09
N ALA A 178 -9.98 -13.86 -18.88
CA ALA A 178 -9.86 -12.59 -18.17
C ALA A 178 -8.84 -11.66 -18.86
N VAL A 179 -7.70 -12.21 -19.30
CA VAL A 179 -6.68 -11.47 -20.06
C VAL A 179 -7.22 -11.01 -21.42
N GLN A 180 -8.01 -11.83 -22.12
CA GLN A 180 -8.68 -11.43 -23.36
C GLN A 180 -9.65 -10.27 -23.15
N LYS A 181 -10.51 -10.34 -22.12
CA LYS A 181 -11.45 -9.26 -21.80
C LYS A 181 -10.74 -7.96 -21.42
N LEU A 182 -9.63 -8.04 -20.69
CA LEU A 182 -8.81 -6.87 -20.36
C LEU A 182 -8.18 -6.26 -21.62
N LYS A 183 -7.69 -7.07 -22.55
CA LYS A 183 -7.17 -6.58 -23.85
C LYS A 183 -8.27 -5.89 -24.68
N GLU A 184 -9.48 -6.42 -24.69
CA GLU A 184 -10.63 -5.80 -25.37
C GLU A 184 -11.02 -4.46 -24.74
N LEU A 185 -11.01 -4.36 -23.41
CA LEU A 185 -11.30 -3.11 -22.68
C LEU A 185 -10.23 -2.04 -22.92
N VAL A 186 -8.96 -2.42 -22.91
CA VAL A 186 -7.85 -1.48 -23.20
C VAL A 186 -7.87 -1.02 -24.66
N ALA A 187 -8.22 -1.90 -25.60
CA ALA A 187 -8.38 -1.54 -27.01
C ALA A 187 -9.56 -0.58 -27.26
N LYS A 188 -10.61 -0.62 -26.43
CA LYS A 188 -11.76 0.31 -26.49
C LYS A 188 -11.50 1.66 -25.82
N MET A 189 -10.46 1.78 -24.99
CA MET A 189 -10.04 3.04 -24.37
C MET A 189 -8.99 3.81 -25.21
N LYS A 190 -8.63 3.26 -26.38
CA LYS A 190 -7.82 3.93 -27.40
C LYS A 190 -8.72 4.52 -28.47
#